data_AF-A0A067Q7M8-F1
#
_entry.id   AF-A0A067Q7M8-F1
#
_cell.length_a   1.000
_cell.length_b   1.000
_cell.length_c   1.000
_cell.angle_alpha   90.00
_cell.angle_beta   90.00
_cell.angle_gamma   90.00
#
_symmetry.space_group_name_H-M   'P 1'
#
loop_
_entity.id
_entity.type
_entity.pdbx_description
1 polymer ?
#
loop_
_entity_poly.entity_id
_entity_poly.type
_entity_poly.pdbx_seq_one_letter_code
_entity_poly.pdbx_strand_id
1 'polypeptide(L)'
;MISSLSQLSASQKQALKKGGLTTVSDVILISPSEIAKKCRIPPSEAQAIVDCISREKSQPCPLLEDVCQQGSEVITTGDTRLDNILCGGLRTGMIWEVVGESSAGKTQFALQLSLLVQLPPSLGGLSSTACYITTSSKLPTSRLLSLSESHPSLGQSPHLCGLQGIHTLTTDTPLKLIKVLSETLSSFLETNSRTPDSRPVKLVVIDALAELFHSATKTTTNSLVDRSKNISEISSLLHSLATKWQLAILVLNEVTDVFNREPTNSPSISGSADLVYYDQARWFNRADSVPGEDRKEANLGLVWANQVNARIMFSKTGRRRHLEEHEYPPKRQRTDDTALQDSSRVPSSRVGEDTSALIRRLSLLFSSISAPASLDYIITTAGLSTLPGDENIAPTSCLQRAPQAPISHRQSSQPTNPFPQPLDIDSTIEDTQGTPEDVTAAVAENGPDVDEEELYWSQMDPPEVLYGDVDLTQFETNQPVPIP
;
A
#
# COMPACT_ATOMS: atom_id res chain seq x y z
N MET A 1 -0.95 12.45 24.66
CA MET A 1 -0.95 11.75 25.97
C MET A 1 -2.04 12.32 26.85
N ILE A 2 -2.72 11.52 27.67
CA ILE A 2 -3.76 12.01 28.60
C ILE A 2 -3.18 12.99 29.63
N SER A 3 -1.90 12.86 29.97
CA SER A 3 -1.19 13.74 30.89
C SER A 3 -1.18 15.21 30.46
N SER A 4 -1.25 15.50 29.15
CA SER A 4 -1.21 16.86 28.62
C SER A 4 -2.57 17.56 28.56
N LEU A 5 -3.67 16.88 28.94
CA LEU A 5 -5.02 17.45 28.89
C LEU A 5 -5.27 18.34 30.10
N SER A 6 -5.72 19.56 29.86
CA SER A 6 -5.93 20.58 30.89
C SER A 6 -7.27 20.46 31.59
N GLN A 7 -8.31 19.97 30.90
CA GLN A 7 -9.68 19.94 31.43
C GLN A 7 -9.99 18.71 32.30
N LEU A 8 -9.13 17.69 32.30
CA LEU A 8 -9.30 16.50 33.16
C LEU A 8 -8.72 16.71 34.55
N SER A 9 -9.48 16.28 35.57
CA SER A 9 -9.03 16.30 36.96
C SER A 9 -7.89 15.29 37.22
N ALA A 10 -7.11 15.50 38.28
CA ALA A 10 -6.04 14.58 38.65
C ALA A 10 -6.57 13.17 38.98
N SER A 11 -7.76 13.06 39.58
CA SER A 11 -8.40 11.77 39.87
C SER A 11 -8.80 11.04 38.60
N GLN A 12 -9.38 11.74 37.62
CA GLN A 12 -9.76 11.18 36.31
C GLN A 12 -8.52 10.68 35.55
N LYS A 13 -7.45 11.48 35.52
CA LYS A 13 -6.18 11.07 34.90
C LYS A 13 -5.60 9.81 35.55
N GLN A 14 -5.71 9.69 36.87
CA GLN A 14 -5.22 8.51 37.59
C GLN A 14 -6.11 7.28 37.35
N ALA A 15 -7.43 7.45 37.27
CA ALA A 15 -8.37 6.38 36.95
C ALA A 15 -8.15 5.81 35.53
N LEU A 16 -7.96 6.70 34.55
CA LEU A 16 -7.61 6.31 33.17
C LEU A 16 -6.29 5.54 33.13
N LYS A 17 -5.25 6.04 33.81
CA LYS A 17 -3.95 5.36 33.90
C LYS A 17 -4.06 3.99 34.57
N LYS A 18 -4.89 3.82 35.62
CA LYS A 18 -5.17 2.52 36.25
C LYS A 18 -5.88 1.55 35.30
N GLY A 19 -6.74 2.07 34.44
CA GLY A 19 -7.43 1.29 33.39
C GLY A 19 -6.56 0.99 32.16
N GLY A 20 -5.28 1.36 32.16
CA GLY A 20 -4.38 1.16 31.03
C GLY A 20 -4.60 2.13 29.86
N LEU A 21 -5.47 3.13 30.01
CA LEU A 21 -5.75 4.13 28.99
C LEU A 21 -4.75 5.28 29.19
N THR A 22 -3.87 5.50 28.21
CA THR A 22 -2.75 6.47 28.32
C THR A 22 -2.78 7.53 27.23
N THR A 23 -3.38 7.22 26.08
CA THR A 23 -3.53 8.12 24.95
C THR A 23 -4.96 8.65 24.84
N VAL A 24 -5.12 9.75 24.10
CA VAL A 24 -6.46 10.31 23.82
C VAL A 24 -7.29 9.32 23.00
N SER A 25 -6.66 8.68 22.03
CA SER A 25 -7.29 7.67 21.17
C SER A 25 -7.80 6.47 21.98
N ASP A 26 -7.07 6.03 23.01
CA ASP A 26 -7.51 4.94 23.90
C ASP A 26 -8.86 5.23 24.56
N VAL A 27 -9.19 6.52 24.76
CA VAL A 27 -10.44 6.95 25.40
C VAL A 27 -11.52 7.27 24.35
N ILE A 28 -11.16 7.86 23.21
CA ILE A 28 -12.14 8.22 22.17
C ILE A 28 -12.62 7.00 21.37
N LEU A 29 -11.75 5.99 21.17
CA LEU A 29 -12.06 4.81 20.34
C LEU A 29 -12.80 3.70 21.09
N ILE A 30 -13.04 3.86 22.38
CA ILE A 30 -13.68 2.86 23.23
C ILE A 30 -15.00 3.42 23.76
N SER A 31 -16.01 2.56 23.91
CA SER A 31 -17.29 3.00 24.46
C SER A 31 -17.17 3.50 25.91
N PRO A 32 -17.93 4.54 26.30
CA PRO A 32 -17.98 5.02 27.70
C PRO A 32 -18.25 3.91 28.71
N SER A 33 -19.10 2.93 28.37
CA SER A 33 -19.42 1.78 29.22
C SER A 33 -18.22 0.85 29.43
N GLU A 34 -17.37 0.66 28.42
CA GLU A 34 -16.16 -0.14 28.56
C GLU A 34 -15.06 0.60 29.33
N ILE A 35 -14.95 1.92 29.14
CA ILE A 35 -14.09 2.78 29.96
C ILE A 35 -14.49 2.70 31.44
N ALA A 36 -15.78 2.78 31.74
CA ALA A 36 -16.32 2.62 33.08
C ALA A 36 -15.89 1.30 33.73
N LYS A 37 -15.97 0.19 32.98
CA LYS A 37 -15.52 -1.14 33.42
C LYS A 37 -14.00 -1.19 33.65
N LYS A 38 -13.19 -0.74 32.69
CA LYS A 38 -11.71 -0.78 32.76
C LYS A 38 -11.16 0.12 33.88
N CYS A 39 -11.70 1.31 34.02
CA CYS A 39 -11.26 2.29 35.01
C CYS A 39 -11.93 2.14 36.38
N ARG A 40 -12.95 1.26 36.49
CA ARG A 40 -13.79 1.06 37.69
C ARG A 40 -14.40 2.38 38.18
N ILE A 41 -14.98 3.14 37.26
CA ILE A 41 -15.65 4.42 37.52
C ILE A 41 -17.14 4.32 37.11
N PRO A 42 -18.02 5.19 37.63
CA PRO A 42 -19.41 5.25 37.19
C PRO A 42 -19.53 5.56 35.68
N PRO A 43 -20.52 5.00 34.96
CA PRO A 43 -20.73 5.27 33.54
C PRO A 43 -20.93 6.76 33.21
N SER A 44 -21.58 7.51 34.11
CA SER A 44 -21.76 8.96 33.97
C SER A 44 -20.44 9.72 34.03
N GLU A 45 -19.50 9.28 34.86
CA GLU A 45 -18.15 9.86 34.92
C GLU A 45 -17.34 9.51 33.66
N ALA A 46 -17.45 8.28 33.16
CA ALA A 46 -16.81 7.89 31.91
C ALA A 46 -17.31 8.72 30.72
N GLN A 47 -18.62 8.97 30.62
CA GLN A 47 -19.19 9.86 29.61
C GLN A 47 -18.66 11.29 29.76
N ALA A 48 -18.64 11.83 30.98
CA ALA A 48 -18.13 13.18 31.24
C ALA A 48 -16.66 13.34 30.84
N ILE A 49 -15.84 12.29 31.04
CA ILE A 49 -14.44 12.25 30.58
C ILE A 49 -14.39 12.31 29.05
N VAL A 50 -15.18 11.49 28.34
CA VAL A 50 -15.23 11.46 26.87
C VAL A 50 -15.67 12.82 26.33
N ASP A 51 -16.70 13.44 26.89
CA ASP A 51 -17.21 14.75 26.46
C ASP A 51 -16.17 15.86 26.70
N CYS A 52 -15.46 15.80 27.83
CA CYS A 52 -14.39 16.72 28.18
C CYS A 52 -13.23 16.64 27.18
N ILE A 53 -12.74 15.42 26.91
CA ILE A 53 -11.68 15.18 25.94
C ILE A 53 -12.13 15.62 24.54
N SER A 54 -13.36 15.29 24.16
CA SER A 54 -13.93 15.64 22.85
C SER A 54 -14.03 17.15 22.69
N ARG A 55 -14.42 17.91 23.72
CA ARG A 55 -14.42 19.39 23.67
C ARG A 55 -13.01 19.99 23.61
N GLU A 56 -12.06 19.43 24.34
CA GLU A 56 -10.67 19.93 24.32
C GLU A 56 -9.95 19.60 23.00
N LYS A 57 -10.37 18.53 22.31
CA LYS A 57 -9.74 18.04 21.07
C LYS A 57 -10.53 18.29 19.79
N SER A 58 -11.80 18.66 19.89
CA SER A 58 -12.60 19.04 18.72
C SER A 58 -11.97 20.26 18.09
N GLN A 59 -11.54 20.08 16.84
CA GLN A 59 -11.31 21.23 15.98
C GLN A 59 -12.67 21.73 15.51
N PRO A 60 -12.87 23.06 15.40
CA PRO A 60 -14.08 23.59 14.77
C PRO A 60 -14.19 22.99 13.37
N CYS A 61 -15.38 22.58 12.95
CA CYS A 61 -15.62 22.08 11.59
C CYS A 61 -15.37 23.25 10.62
N PRO A 62 -14.23 23.27 9.91
CA PRO A 62 -13.91 24.37 9.03
C PRO A 62 -14.80 24.34 7.79
N LEU A 63 -15.03 25.49 7.16
CA LEU A 63 -15.67 25.52 5.85
C LEU A 63 -14.72 24.90 4.82
N LEU A 64 -15.27 24.28 3.77
CA LEU A 64 -14.45 23.65 2.74
C LEU A 64 -13.46 24.63 2.08
N GLU A 65 -13.85 25.90 1.94
CA GLU A 65 -12.99 26.96 1.41
C GLU A 65 -11.74 27.22 2.27
N ASP A 66 -11.84 27.01 3.58
CA ASP A 66 -10.74 27.23 4.54
C ASP A 66 -9.77 26.04 4.59
N VAL A 67 -10.19 24.84 4.13
CA VAL A 67 -9.39 23.60 4.16
C VAL A 67 -8.62 23.38 2.86
N CYS A 68 -8.97 24.11 1.79
CA CYS A 68 -8.69 23.76 0.39
C CYS A 68 -7.20 23.72 -0.02
N GLN A 69 -6.26 23.90 0.91
CA GLN A 69 -4.81 23.97 0.65
C GLN A 69 -3.96 22.93 1.39
N GLN A 70 -4.52 22.17 2.35
CA GLN A 70 -3.74 21.11 3.01
C GLN A 70 -3.73 19.86 2.11
N GLY A 71 -2.52 19.37 1.77
CA GLY A 71 -2.34 18.14 0.97
C GLY A 71 -2.57 18.28 -0.53
N SER A 72 -2.45 19.50 -1.09
CA SER A 72 -2.51 19.72 -2.54
C SER A 72 -1.15 19.64 -3.23
N GLU A 73 -0.06 19.49 -2.48
CA GLU A 73 1.29 19.40 -3.03
C GLU A 73 1.44 18.10 -3.82
N VAL A 74 2.02 18.18 -5.02
CA VAL A 74 2.25 17.05 -5.90
C VAL A 74 3.72 16.99 -6.32
N ILE A 75 4.26 15.79 -6.43
CA ILE A 75 5.59 15.52 -6.96
C ILE A 75 5.40 14.99 -8.38
N THR A 76 5.91 15.70 -9.39
CA THR A 76 5.90 15.22 -10.78
C THR A 76 6.58 13.86 -10.90
N THR A 77 6.05 13.01 -11.78
CA THR A 77 6.72 11.79 -12.19
C THR A 77 7.82 12.03 -13.21
N GLY A 78 7.98 13.27 -13.72
CA GLY A 78 8.91 13.61 -14.79
C GLY A 78 8.40 13.22 -16.19
N ASP A 79 7.16 12.74 -16.28
CA ASP A 79 6.50 12.35 -17.53
C ASP A 79 5.09 12.93 -17.55
N THR A 80 4.81 13.75 -18.57
CA THR A 80 3.55 14.51 -18.65
C THR A 80 2.31 13.62 -18.77
N ARG A 81 2.38 12.48 -19.46
CA ARG A 81 1.21 11.60 -19.61
C ARG A 81 0.90 10.88 -18.31
N LEU A 82 1.95 10.41 -17.62
CA LEU A 82 1.80 9.80 -16.32
C LEU A 82 1.28 10.82 -15.29
N ASP A 83 1.82 12.04 -15.27
CA ASP A 83 1.30 13.11 -14.42
C ASP A 83 -0.18 13.40 -14.70
N ASN A 84 -0.60 13.41 -15.98
CA ASN A 84 -2.01 13.64 -16.33
C ASN A 84 -2.95 12.59 -15.74
N ILE A 85 -2.61 11.30 -15.82
CA ILE A 85 -3.45 10.23 -15.24
C ILE A 85 -3.41 10.21 -13.70
N LEU A 86 -2.38 10.81 -13.10
CA LEU A 86 -2.23 10.96 -11.65
C LEU A 86 -2.72 12.33 -11.13
N CYS A 87 -3.39 13.12 -11.97
CA CYS A 87 -3.87 14.48 -11.64
C CYS A 87 -2.76 15.43 -11.14
N GLY A 88 -1.60 15.39 -11.83
CA GLY A 88 -0.44 16.26 -11.61
C GLY A 88 0.80 15.56 -11.05
N GLY A 89 0.68 14.30 -10.61
CA GLY A 89 1.79 13.52 -10.05
C GLY A 89 1.44 12.87 -8.72
N LEU A 90 2.45 12.53 -7.91
CA LEU A 90 2.24 11.92 -6.59
C LEU A 90 1.89 12.98 -5.56
N ARG A 91 0.62 12.98 -5.12
CA ARG A 91 0.11 13.87 -4.07
C ARG A 91 0.65 13.50 -2.69
N THR A 92 1.00 14.52 -1.90
CA THR A 92 1.38 14.35 -0.48
C THR A 92 0.18 14.05 0.41
N GLY A 93 0.44 13.52 1.61
CA GLY A 93 -0.63 13.07 2.51
C GLY A 93 -1.28 11.75 2.08
N MET A 94 -0.74 11.09 1.06
CA MET A 94 -1.24 9.82 0.52
C MET A 94 -0.18 8.72 0.58
N ILE A 95 -0.66 7.49 0.76
CA ILE A 95 0.11 6.26 0.57
C ILE A 95 -0.15 5.75 -0.85
N TRP A 96 0.92 5.71 -1.63
CA TRP A 96 0.99 5.24 -3.00
C TRP A 96 1.65 3.86 -3.02
N GLU A 97 1.02 2.91 -3.70
CA GLU A 97 1.61 1.60 -3.93
C GLU A 97 2.00 1.42 -5.39
N VAL A 98 3.23 0.97 -5.61
CA VAL A 98 3.66 0.45 -6.91
C VAL A 98 3.95 -1.04 -6.76
N VAL A 99 3.13 -1.85 -7.42
CA VAL A 99 3.19 -3.31 -7.37
C VAL A 99 3.57 -3.86 -8.73
N GLY A 100 4.30 -4.98 -8.78
CA GLY A 100 4.66 -5.58 -10.05
C GLY A 100 5.75 -6.63 -9.92
N GLU A 101 6.05 -7.30 -11.02
CA GLU A 101 7.09 -8.32 -11.05
C GLU A 101 8.49 -7.74 -10.78
N SER A 102 9.44 -8.62 -10.46
CA SER A 102 10.86 -8.27 -10.50
C SER A 102 11.25 -7.77 -11.89
N SER A 103 12.10 -6.74 -11.93
CA SER A 103 12.55 -6.06 -13.16
C SER A 103 11.46 -5.35 -13.96
N ALA A 104 10.28 -5.11 -13.35
CA ALA A 104 9.25 -4.26 -13.94
C ALA A 104 9.62 -2.76 -13.88
N GLY A 105 10.57 -2.32 -13.05
CA GLY A 105 10.98 -0.91 -13.00
C GLY A 105 10.50 -0.12 -11.78
N LYS A 106 9.90 -0.80 -10.80
CA LYS A 106 9.43 -0.20 -9.55
C LYS A 106 10.52 0.63 -8.85
N THR A 107 11.69 0.03 -8.64
CA THR A 107 12.84 0.74 -8.06
C THR A 107 13.29 1.91 -8.93
N GLN A 108 13.26 1.81 -10.26
CA GLN A 108 13.64 2.91 -11.15
C GLN A 108 12.73 4.13 -10.95
N PHE A 109 11.43 3.89 -10.86
CA PHE A 109 10.44 4.91 -10.58
C PHE A 109 10.65 5.57 -9.21
N ALA A 110 10.92 4.77 -8.17
CA ALA A 110 11.20 5.28 -6.83
C ALA A 110 12.47 6.13 -6.75
N LEU A 111 13.56 5.73 -7.43
CA LEU A 111 14.80 6.51 -7.49
C LEU A 111 14.59 7.84 -8.22
N GLN A 112 13.84 7.82 -9.33
CA GLN A 112 13.50 9.01 -10.11
C GLN A 112 12.72 10.02 -9.26
N LEU A 113 11.66 9.57 -8.56
CA LEU A 113 10.89 10.41 -7.65
C LEU A 113 11.73 10.96 -6.49
N SER A 114 12.68 10.18 -5.97
CA SER A 114 13.62 10.60 -4.91
C SER A 114 14.54 11.75 -5.34
N LEU A 115 14.75 11.93 -6.65
CA LEU A 115 15.49 13.07 -7.21
C LEU A 115 14.54 14.21 -7.56
N LEU A 116 13.38 13.93 -8.17
CA LEU A 116 12.42 14.94 -8.62
C LEU A 116 11.81 15.74 -7.47
N VAL A 117 11.58 15.14 -6.30
CA VAL A 117 11.06 15.87 -5.11
C VAL A 117 11.97 17.03 -4.67
N GLN A 118 13.27 16.95 -5.00
CA GLN A 118 14.28 17.96 -4.65
C GLN A 118 14.21 19.21 -5.54
N LEU A 119 13.64 19.10 -6.73
CA LEU A 119 13.47 20.22 -7.65
C LEU A 119 12.51 21.28 -7.08
N PRO A 120 12.60 22.53 -7.51
CA PRO A 120 11.64 23.56 -7.12
C PRO A 120 10.23 23.31 -7.69
N PRO A 121 9.18 23.90 -7.09
CA PRO A 121 7.81 23.83 -7.60
C PRO A 121 7.64 24.25 -9.06
N SER A 122 8.46 25.20 -9.54
CA SER A 122 8.47 25.62 -10.94
C SER A 122 8.86 24.51 -11.93
N LEU A 123 9.53 23.46 -11.45
CA LEU A 123 9.93 22.27 -12.21
C LEU A 123 9.16 21.01 -11.76
N GLY A 124 8.09 21.17 -10.99
CA GLY A 124 7.23 20.07 -10.52
C GLY A 124 7.73 19.32 -9.27
N GLY A 125 8.82 19.76 -8.63
CA GLY A 125 9.28 19.24 -7.35
C GLY A 125 8.74 20.05 -6.15
N LEU A 126 9.24 19.77 -4.94
CA LEU A 126 8.78 20.44 -3.71
C LEU A 126 9.91 21.11 -2.93
N SER A 127 11.08 21.34 -3.54
CA SER A 127 12.29 21.85 -2.88
C SER A 127 12.63 21.07 -1.59
N SER A 128 12.36 19.77 -1.59
CA SER A 128 12.30 18.93 -0.39
C SER A 128 13.21 17.71 -0.52
N THR A 129 13.48 17.01 0.58
CA THR A 129 14.30 15.78 0.57
C THR A 129 13.43 14.53 0.53
N ALA A 130 14.06 13.40 0.22
CA ALA A 130 13.47 12.07 0.28
C ALA A 130 14.09 11.24 1.42
N CYS A 131 13.32 10.34 2.00
CA CYS A 131 13.82 9.27 2.86
C CYS A 131 13.56 7.92 2.20
N TYR A 132 14.60 7.13 1.98
CA TYR A 132 14.53 5.83 1.32
C TYR A 132 14.82 4.72 2.33
N ILE A 133 13.83 3.89 2.60
CA ILE A 133 13.89 2.77 3.53
C ILE A 133 14.04 1.48 2.73
N THR A 134 15.17 0.80 2.88
CA THR A 134 15.46 -0.46 2.18
C THR A 134 15.21 -1.67 3.07
N THR A 135 14.63 -2.74 2.52
CA THR A 135 14.33 -3.97 3.28
C THR A 135 15.40 -5.05 3.16
N SER A 136 15.84 -5.37 1.94
CA SER A 136 16.85 -6.40 1.69
C SER A 136 18.09 -5.85 0.96
N SER A 137 17.86 -5.05 -0.09
CA SER A 137 18.90 -4.61 -1.01
C SER A 137 19.44 -3.23 -0.64
N LYS A 138 20.71 -2.98 -0.97
CA LYS A 138 21.29 -1.64 -0.82
C LYS A 138 20.72 -0.71 -1.89
N LEU A 139 20.51 0.55 -1.53
CA LEU A 139 20.11 1.60 -2.47
C LEU A 139 21.11 1.66 -3.65
N PRO A 140 20.66 1.54 -4.91
CA PRO A 140 21.54 1.56 -6.08
C PRO A 140 22.00 2.99 -6.40
N THR A 141 22.98 3.49 -5.64
CA THR A 141 23.52 4.87 -5.75
C THR A 141 24.10 5.19 -7.12
N SER A 142 24.77 4.24 -7.78
CA SER A 142 25.28 4.42 -9.14
C SER A 142 24.16 4.73 -10.15
N ARG A 143 22.99 4.12 -9.95
CA ARG A 143 21.84 4.39 -10.80
C ARG A 143 21.21 5.75 -10.50
N LEU A 144 21.17 6.18 -9.24
CA LEU A 144 20.73 7.54 -8.87
C LEU A 144 21.60 8.61 -9.54
N LEU A 145 22.92 8.46 -9.51
CA LEU A 145 23.84 9.39 -10.17
C LEU A 145 23.58 9.45 -11.68
N SER A 146 23.48 8.28 -12.31
CA SER A 146 23.11 8.18 -13.73
C SER A 146 21.77 8.86 -14.05
N LEU A 147 20.74 8.71 -13.21
CA LEU A 147 19.46 9.41 -13.37
C LEU A 147 19.62 10.92 -13.22
N SER A 148 20.36 11.39 -12.21
CA SER A 148 20.56 12.82 -11.97
C SER A 148 21.27 13.53 -13.12
N GLU A 149 22.13 12.82 -13.84
CA GLU A 149 22.88 13.37 -14.98
C GLU A 149 22.08 13.31 -16.30
N SER A 150 21.33 12.22 -16.52
CA SER A 150 20.71 11.94 -17.84
C SER A 150 19.25 12.33 -17.95
N HIS A 151 18.51 12.47 -16.84
CA HIS A 151 17.10 12.86 -16.90
C HIS A 151 16.97 14.33 -17.36
N PRO A 152 16.11 14.66 -18.35
CA PRO A 152 16.02 16.01 -18.93
C PRO A 152 15.88 17.13 -17.90
N SER A 153 14.97 16.98 -16.93
CA SER A 153 14.75 17.98 -15.88
C SER A 153 15.84 18.04 -14.80
N LEU A 154 16.59 16.95 -14.58
CA LEU A 154 17.59 16.86 -13.51
C LEU A 154 18.98 17.30 -14.03
N GLY A 155 19.37 16.82 -15.22
CA GLY A 155 20.67 17.11 -15.82
C GLY A 155 20.88 18.59 -16.17
N GLN A 156 19.80 19.34 -16.41
CA GLN A 156 19.83 20.79 -16.61
C GLN A 156 20.05 21.58 -15.31
N SER A 157 19.89 20.93 -14.15
CA SER A 157 19.92 21.57 -12.83
C SER A 157 20.69 20.73 -11.79
N PRO A 158 21.98 20.41 -12.03
CA PRO A 158 22.74 19.47 -11.20
C PRO A 158 22.96 19.93 -9.76
N HIS A 159 22.79 21.22 -9.47
CA HIS A 159 22.91 21.77 -8.11
C HIS A 159 21.62 21.67 -7.28
N LEU A 160 20.48 21.35 -7.91
CA LEU A 160 19.17 21.34 -7.25
C LEU A 160 18.80 19.96 -6.68
N CYS A 161 19.37 18.89 -7.23
CA CYS A 161 19.09 17.52 -6.82
C CYS A 161 20.39 16.71 -6.68
N GLY A 162 20.41 15.75 -5.76
CA GLY A 162 21.52 14.82 -5.64
C GLY A 162 21.41 13.90 -4.43
N LEU A 163 22.49 13.17 -4.16
CA LEU A 163 22.54 12.20 -3.05
C LEU A 163 22.38 12.86 -1.67
N GLN A 164 22.82 14.12 -1.52
CA GLN A 164 22.69 14.85 -0.24
C GLN A 164 21.24 15.13 0.17
N GLY A 165 20.30 15.10 -0.78
CA GLY A 165 18.87 15.23 -0.51
C GLY A 165 18.13 13.92 -0.32
N ILE A 166 18.85 12.79 -0.18
CA ILE A 166 18.26 11.46 0.03
C ILE A 166 18.81 10.87 1.32
N HIS A 167 17.95 10.79 2.34
CA HIS A 167 18.23 10.12 3.60
C HIS A 167 17.97 8.62 3.44
N THR A 168 18.74 7.76 4.10
CA THR A 168 18.58 6.30 3.99
C THR A 168 18.42 5.64 5.34
N LEU A 169 17.57 4.61 5.39
CA LEU A 169 17.36 3.75 6.54
C LEU A 169 17.24 2.30 6.05
N THR A 170 17.52 1.33 6.92
CA THR A 170 17.46 -0.10 6.56
C THR A 170 16.70 -0.89 7.62
N THR A 171 15.76 -1.72 7.17
CA THR A 171 14.87 -2.51 8.04
C THR A 171 14.63 -3.89 7.45
N ASP A 172 15.07 -4.94 8.11
CA ASP A 172 15.03 -6.33 7.63
C ASP A 172 13.88 -7.15 8.22
N THR A 173 13.12 -6.59 9.17
CA THR A 173 11.95 -7.25 9.78
C THR A 173 10.78 -6.28 9.97
N PRO A 174 9.52 -6.77 10.03
CA PRO A 174 8.36 -5.92 10.30
C PRO A 174 8.47 -5.12 11.60
N LEU A 175 8.95 -5.75 12.68
CA LEU A 175 9.10 -5.09 13.98
C LEU A 175 10.14 -3.96 13.96
N LYS A 176 11.24 -4.16 13.24
CA LYS A 176 12.25 -3.11 13.07
C LYS A 176 11.71 -1.95 12.23
N LEU A 177 10.90 -2.23 11.21
CA LEU A 177 10.21 -1.18 10.45
C LEU A 177 9.25 -0.38 11.33
N ILE A 178 8.43 -1.05 12.16
CA ILE A 178 7.55 -0.38 13.14
C ILE A 178 8.34 0.57 14.04
N LYS A 179 9.47 0.11 14.59
CA LYS A 179 10.36 0.94 15.41
C LYS A 179 10.95 2.12 14.62
N VAL A 180 11.38 1.87 13.38
CA VAL A 180 11.91 2.93 12.52
C VAL A 180 10.84 4.00 12.23
N LEU A 181 9.61 3.61 11.93
CA LEU A 181 8.53 4.57 11.63
C LEU A 181 8.12 5.35 12.89
N SER A 182 7.90 4.65 14.01
CA SER A 182 7.40 5.26 15.26
C SER A 182 8.44 6.10 16.01
N GLU A 183 9.72 5.71 15.98
CA GLU A 183 10.77 6.38 16.75
C GLU A 183 11.76 7.11 15.85
N THR A 184 12.50 6.37 15.01
CA THR A 184 13.67 6.91 14.29
C THR A 184 13.28 7.97 13.26
N LEU A 185 12.38 7.63 12.33
CA LEU A 185 11.89 8.52 11.28
C LEU A 185 11.10 9.66 11.90
N SER A 186 10.24 9.37 12.88
CA SER A 186 9.47 10.39 13.60
C SER A 186 10.38 11.44 14.26
N SER A 187 11.39 11.00 15.02
CA SER A 187 12.37 11.89 15.67
C SER A 187 13.21 12.68 14.65
N PHE A 188 13.60 12.03 13.56
CA PHE A 188 14.33 12.68 12.47
C PHE A 188 13.50 13.79 11.80
N LEU A 189 12.24 13.52 11.47
CA LEU A 189 11.32 14.51 10.89
C LEU A 189 11.09 15.69 11.86
N GLU A 190 10.91 15.41 13.15
CA GLU A 190 10.78 16.47 14.17
C GLU A 190 12.03 17.34 14.26
N THR A 191 13.21 16.73 14.30
CA THR A 191 14.49 17.44 14.39
C THR A 191 14.74 18.27 13.13
N ASN A 192 14.50 17.69 11.95
CA ASN A 192 14.63 18.37 10.67
C ASN A 192 13.68 19.58 10.61
N SER A 193 12.40 19.43 10.95
CA SER A 193 11.43 20.54 10.94
C SER A 193 11.80 21.73 11.85
N ARG A 194 12.60 21.51 12.90
CA ARG A 194 13.06 22.55 13.82
C ARG A 194 14.39 23.18 13.43
N THR A 195 15.13 22.55 12.51
CA THR A 195 16.45 23.01 12.11
C THR A 195 16.28 24.11 11.04
N PRO A 196 16.69 25.36 11.33
CA PRO A 196 16.65 26.43 10.36
C PRO A 196 17.49 26.06 9.12
N ASP A 197 17.04 26.50 7.94
CA ASP A 197 17.66 26.22 6.63
C ASP A 197 17.65 24.76 6.15
N SER A 198 17.10 23.82 6.94
CA SER A 198 16.96 22.45 6.48
C SER A 198 15.76 22.29 5.55
N ARG A 199 15.95 21.55 4.45
CA ARG A 199 14.85 21.17 3.55
C ARG A 199 13.97 20.12 4.22
N PRO A 200 12.64 20.27 4.21
CA PRO A 200 11.74 19.27 4.77
C PRO A 200 11.76 17.99 3.93
N VAL A 201 11.48 16.87 4.58
CA VAL A 201 11.23 15.61 3.86
C VAL A 201 9.78 15.63 3.34
N LYS A 202 9.58 15.31 2.06
CA LYS A 202 8.24 15.22 1.45
C LYS A 202 7.95 13.90 0.75
N LEU A 203 8.96 13.05 0.58
CA LEU A 203 8.81 11.71 0.02
C LEU A 203 9.44 10.68 0.96
N VAL A 204 8.71 9.62 1.26
CA VAL A 204 9.24 8.43 1.93
C VAL A 204 9.04 7.24 1.00
N VAL A 205 10.10 6.49 0.71
CA VAL A 205 10.06 5.26 -0.07
C VAL A 205 10.29 4.06 0.83
N ILE A 206 9.51 2.99 0.68
CA ILE A 206 9.74 1.68 1.30
C ILE A 206 9.95 0.64 0.19
N ASP A 207 11.19 0.16 0.03
CA ASP A 207 11.61 -0.75 -1.03
C ASP A 207 12.18 -2.04 -0.43
N ALA A 208 11.44 -3.16 -0.40
CA ALA A 208 10.03 -3.34 -0.74
C ALA A 208 9.28 -3.99 0.44
N LEU A 209 8.10 -3.46 0.79
CA LEU A 209 7.38 -3.86 2.01
C LEU A 209 7.02 -5.35 2.04
N ALA A 210 6.71 -5.94 0.90
CA ALA A 210 6.38 -7.37 0.78
C ALA A 210 7.50 -8.30 1.23
N GLU A 211 8.77 -7.88 1.07
CA GLU A 211 9.91 -8.72 1.42
C GLU A 211 9.98 -9.02 2.92
N LEU A 212 9.47 -8.11 3.76
CA LEU A 212 9.45 -8.29 5.22
C LEU A 212 8.55 -9.44 5.67
N PHE A 213 7.66 -9.90 4.79
CA PHE A 213 6.68 -10.93 5.10
C PHE A 213 6.88 -12.21 4.27
N HIS A 214 8.00 -12.35 3.58
CA HIS A 214 8.43 -13.65 3.06
C HIS A 214 8.92 -14.50 4.23
N SER A 215 8.14 -15.51 4.60
CA SER A 215 8.57 -16.52 5.58
C SER A 215 9.02 -17.79 4.87
N ALA A 216 10.16 -18.33 5.30
CA ALA A 216 10.60 -19.67 4.91
C ALA A 216 9.84 -20.78 5.67
N THR A 217 9.09 -20.42 6.72
CA THR A 217 8.29 -21.38 7.51
C THR A 217 6.91 -21.58 6.90
N LYS A 218 6.32 -22.75 7.16
CA LYS A 218 4.98 -23.09 6.68
C LYS A 218 3.97 -22.04 7.18
N THR A 219 3.18 -21.51 6.25
CA THR A 219 2.08 -20.60 6.57
C THR A 219 1.09 -21.29 7.49
N THR A 220 0.82 -20.68 8.64
CA THR A 220 -0.20 -21.07 9.61
C THR A 220 -1.20 -19.94 9.80
N THR A 221 -2.39 -20.25 10.34
CA THR A 221 -3.40 -19.24 10.69
C THR A 221 -2.81 -18.14 11.59
N ASN A 222 -2.08 -18.54 12.63
CA ASN A 222 -1.39 -17.60 13.53
C ASN A 222 -0.40 -16.68 12.79
N SER A 223 0.38 -17.22 11.85
CA SER A 223 1.32 -16.39 11.07
C SER A 223 0.62 -15.38 10.15
N LEU A 224 -0.59 -15.71 9.65
CA LEU A 224 -1.40 -14.79 8.86
C LEU A 224 -2.03 -13.69 9.71
N VAL A 225 -2.47 -14.04 10.93
CA VAL A 225 -2.97 -13.06 11.92
C VAL A 225 -1.84 -12.10 12.31
N ASP A 226 -0.64 -12.61 12.62
CA ASP A 226 0.51 -11.78 12.94
C ASP A 226 0.93 -10.89 11.77
N ARG A 227 0.92 -11.42 10.54
CA ARG A 227 1.14 -10.63 9.32
C ARG A 227 0.12 -9.49 9.22
N SER A 228 -1.16 -9.79 9.37
CA SER A 228 -2.25 -8.81 9.26
C SER A 228 -2.15 -7.72 10.35
N LYS A 229 -1.81 -8.11 11.57
CA LYS A 229 -1.56 -7.19 12.69
C LYS A 229 -0.39 -6.24 12.38
N ASN A 230 0.74 -6.79 11.94
CA ASN A 230 1.92 -6.00 11.59
C ASN A 230 1.63 -5.04 10.42
N ILE A 231 0.95 -5.49 9.36
CA ILE A 231 0.54 -4.64 8.23
C ILE A 231 -0.35 -3.49 8.73
N SER A 232 -1.33 -3.78 9.60
CA SER A 232 -2.23 -2.77 10.14
C SER A 232 -1.50 -1.73 11.00
N GLU A 233 -0.56 -2.17 11.84
CA GLU A 233 0.25 -1.28 12.68
C GLU A 233 1.18 -0.40 11.84
N ILE A 234 1.88 -0.97 10.86
CA ILE A 234 2.71 -0.23 9.90
C ILE A 234 1.85 0.81 9.18
N SER A 235 0.68 0.41 8.66
CA SER A 235 -0.24 1.29 7.93
C SER A 235 -0.70 2.47 8.77
N SER A 236 -1.08 2.23 10.03
CA SER A 236 -1.47 3.28 10.98
C SER A 236 -0.36 4.31 11.19
N LEU A 237 0.90 3.85 11.32
CA LEU A 237 2.06 4.72 11.42
C LEU A 237 2.30 5.51 10.13
N LEU A 238 2.19 4.88 8.97
CA LEU A 238 2.35 5.55 7.67
C LEU A 238 1.28 6.64 7.48
N HIS A 239 0.01 6.35 7.77
CA HIS A 239 -1.07 7.35 7.70
C HIS A 239 -0.84 8.52 8.64
N SER A 240 -0.41 8.23 9.88
CA SER A 240 -0.07 9.25 10.87
C SER A 240 1.07 10.16 10.40
N LEU A 241 2.12 9.57 9.81
CA LEU A 241 3.26 10.30 9.26
C LEU A 241 2.88 11.11 8.01
N ALA A 242 2.16 10.50 7.07
CA ALA A 242 1.68 11.16 5.86
C ALA A 242 0.83 12.39 6.20
N THR A 243 -0.10 12.26 7.14
CA THR A 243 -0.98 13.36 7.57
C THR A 243 -0.23 14.44 8.33
N LYS A 244 0.58 14.06 9.33
CA LYS A 244 1.28 15.02 10.21
C LYS A 244 2.32 15.85 9.45
N TRP A 245 3.06 15.22 8.54
CA TRP A 245 4.19 15.83 7.84
C TRP A 245 3.90 16.15 6.37
N GLN A 246 2.70 15.83 5.88
CA GLN A 246 2.31 15.99 4.48
C GLN A 246 3.33 15.29 3.57
N LEU A 247 3.52 13.99 3.78
CA LEU A 247 4.46 13.15 3.02
C LEU A 247 3.71 12.42 1.91
N ALA A 248 4.28 12.34 0.71
CA ALA A 248 3.96 11.27 -0.21
C ALA A 248 4.71 10.01 0.24
N ILE A 249 4.00 8.94 0.56
CA ILE A 249 4.63 7.67 0.95
C ILE A 249 4.49 6.71 -0.22
N LEU A 250 5.61 6.29 -0.80
CA LEU A 250 5.66 5.32 -1.89
C LEU A 250 6.10 3.96 -1.35
N VAL A 251 5.24 2.96 -1.45
CA VAL A 251 5.53 1.58 -1.05
C VAL A 251 5.68 0.72 -2.29
N LEU A 252 6.81 0.03 -2.39
CA LEU A 252 7.03 -0.96 -3.43
C LEU A 252 6.57 -2.33 -2.94
N ASN A 253 5.78 -2.99 -3.79
CA ASN A 253 5.23 -4.32 -3.55
C ASN A 253 5.56 -5.26 -4.72
N GLU A 254 5.48 -6.55 -4.46
CA GLU A 254 5.67 -7.62 -5.44
C GLU A 254 4.33 -8.29 -5.77
N VAL A 255 4.35 -9.10 -6.82
CA VAL A 255 3.20 -9.89 -7.24
C VAL A 255 3.38 -11.37 -6.92
N THR A 256 2.26 -12.05 -6.72
CA THR A 256 2.15 -13.51 -6.68
C THR A 256 1.42 -14.02 -7.91
N ASP A 257 1.68 -15.28 -8.27
CA ASP A 257 0.98 -15.95 -9.35
C ASP A 257 -0.44 -16.36 -8.92
N VAL A 258 -1.38 -16.14 -9.82
CA VAL A 258 -2.77 -16.55 -9.69
C VAL A 258 -2.95 -17.85 -10.45
N PHE A 259 -3.33 -18.90 -9.74
CA PHE A 259 -3.74 -20.16 -10.32
C PHE A 259 -5.27 -20.17 -10.39
N ASN A 260 -5.81 -20.08 -11.60
CA ASN A 260 -7.24 -20.28 -11.81
C ASN A 260 -7.57 -21.73 -11.45
N ARG A 261 -8.17 -21.94 -10.28
CA ARG A 261 -8.85 -23.19 -9.98
C ARG A 261 -10.06 -23.26 -10.91
N GLU A 262 -10.23 -24.38 -11.61
CA GLU A 262 -11.50 -24.63 -12.29
C GLU A 262 -12.62 -24.45 -11.27
N PRO A 263 -13.73 -23.75 -11.62
CA PRO A 263 -14.85 -23.65 -10.71
C PRO A 263 -15.26 -25.08 -10.38
N THR A 264 -15.06 -25.49 -9.13
CA THR A 264 -15.63 -26.74 -8.65
C THR A 264 -17.11 -26.65 -8.95
N ASN A 265 -17.68 -27.69 -9.58
CA ASN A 265 -19.13 -27.85 -9.75
C ASN A 265 -19.82 -28.06 -8.39
N SER A 266 -19.43 -27.32 -7.36
CA SER A 266 -20.18 -27.11 -6.15
C SER A 266 -21.35 -26.22 -6.54
N PRO A 267 -22.61 -26.71 -6.48
CA PRO A 267 -23.76 -25.88 -6.74
C PRO A 267 -23.69 -24.70 -5.78
N SER A 268 -23.91 -23.49 -6.29
CA SER A 268 -24.09 -22.28 -5.49
C SER A 268 -25.18 -22.55 -4.44
N ILE A 269 -24.77 -22.95 -3.24
CA ILE A 269 -25.67 -23.01 -2.10
C ILE A 269 -25.95 -21.56 -1.77
N SER A 270 -27.21 -21.18 -1.98
CA SER A 270 -27.78 -19.85 -1.83
C SER A 270 -27.49 -18.87 -2.97
N GLY A 271 -28.56 -18.39 -3.60
CA GLY A 271 -28.54 -17.25 -4.51
C GLY A 271 -28.38 -15.93 -3.76
N SER A 272 -27.43 -15.85 -2.82
CA SER A 272 -27.04 -14.57 -2.25
C SER A 272 -26.11 -13.88 -3.25
N ALA A 273 -26.46 -12.64 -3.59
CA ALA A 273 -25.62 -11.76 -4.40
C ALA A 273 -24.45 -11.22 -3.56
N ASP A 274 -23.85 -12.07 -2.73
CA ASP A 274 -22.79 -11.70 -1.82
C ASP A 274 -21.47 -11.70 -2.58
N LEU A 275 -20.78 -10.57 -2.48
CA LEU A 275 -19.48 -10.35 -3.07
C LEU A 275 -18.45 -11.22 -2.33
N VAL A 276 -18.18 -12.40 -2.88
CA VAL A 276 -17.23 -13.35 -2.29
C VAL A 276 -15.85 -12.69 -2.20
N TYR A 277 -15.10 -12.99 -1.13
CA TYR A 277 -13.75 -12.46 -0.91
C TYR A 277 -12.86 -12.57 -2.17
N TYR A 278 -13.01 -13.65 -2.92
CA TYR A 278 -12.31 -13.87 -4.20
C TYR A 278 -12.54 -12.75 -5.22
N ASP A 279 -13.79 -12.32 -5.39
CA ASP A 279 -14.16 -11.26 -6.35
C ASP A 279 -13.63 -9.90 -5.90
N GLN A 280 -13.71 -9.61 -4.61
CA GLN A 280 -13.13 -8.39 -4.03
C GLN A 280 -11.61 -8.36 -4.23
N ALA A 281 -10.92 -9.45 -3.89
CA ALA A 281 -9.48 -9.56 -4.05
C ALA A 281 -9.06 -9.38 -5.50
N ARG A 282 -9.83 -9.91 -6.46
CA ARG A 282 -9.57 -9.71 -7.89
C ARG A 282 -9.61 -8.22 -8.28
N TRP A 283 -10.63 -7.48 -7.87
CA TRP A 283 -10.77 -6.06 -8.23
C TRP A 283 -9.67 -5.17 -7.69
N PHE A 284 -9.18 -5.44 -6.48
CA PHE A 284 -8.17 -4.58 -5.85
C PHE A 284 -6.74 -5.04 -6.11
N ASN A 285 -6.50 -6.32 -6.37
CA ASN A 285 -5.14 -6.87 -6.47
C ASN A 285 -4.69 -7.17 -7.90
N ARG A 286 -5.57 -7.20 -8.90
CA ARG A 286 -5.25 -7.61 -10.28
C ARG A 286 -5.57 -6.53 -11.29
N ALA A 287 -4.74 -6.45 -12.33
CA ALA A 287 -5.04 -5.69 -13.54
C ALA A 287 -5.50 -6.63 -14.65
N ASP A 288 -6.29 -6.13 -15.59
CA ASP A 288 -6.84 -6.85 -16.73
C ASP A 288 -6.64 -6.09 -18.06
N SER A 289 -5.73 -5.12 -18.06
CA SER A 289 -5.54 -4.18 -19.17
C SER A 289 -4.73 -4.76 -20.34
N VAL A 290 -3.95 -5.81 -20.10
CA VAL A 290 -3.24 -6.60 -21.13
C VAL A 290 -3.43 -8.10 -20.93
N PRO A 291 -3.37 -8.91 -22.02
CA PRO A 291 -3.49 -10.36 -21.92
C PRO A 291 -2.46 -10.96 -20.96
N GLY A 292 -2.94 -11.74 -19.98
CA GLY A 292 -2.11 -12.44 -19.00
C GLY A 292 -1.72 -11.61 -17.76
N GLU A 293 -2.09 -10.32 -17.70
CA GLU A 293 -1.89 -9.48 -16.52
C GLU A 293 -2.69 -9.96 -15.31
N ASP A 294 -3.87 -10.52 -15.59
CA ASP A 294 -4.83 -11.08 -14.62
C ASP A 294 -4.31 -12.34 -13.91
N ARG A 295 -3.20 -12.90 -14.40
CA ARG A 295 -2.51 -14.05 -13.78
C ARG A 295 -1.58 -13.63 -12.64
N LYS A 296 -1.49 -12.34 -12.34
CA LYS A 296 -0.67 -11.80 -11.27
C LYS A 296 -1.53 -10.98 -10.33
N GLU A 297 -1.26 -11.08 -9.04
CA GLU A 297 -1.93 -10.28 -8.02
C GLU A 297 -0.96 -9.71 -7.00
N ALA A 298 -1.32 -8.60 -6.36
CA ALA A 298 -0.49 -7.98 -5.32
C ALA A 298 -0.29 -8.89 -4.10
N ASN A 299 0.97 -9.13 -3.70
CA ASN A 299 1.37 -10.09 -2.65
C ASN A 299 0.84 -9.72 -1.25
N LEU A 300 0.74 -8.43 -0.93
CA LEU A 300 0.29 -7.96 0.40
C LEU A 300 -1.21 -8.20 0.67
N GLY A 301 -2.00 -8.54 -0.35
CA GLY A 301 -3.40 -8.93 -0.20
C GLY A 301 -4.36 -7.79 0.16
N LEU A 302 -5.60 -8.17 0.50
CA LEU A 302 -6.71 -7.22 0.70
C LEU A 302 -6.53 -6.34 1.95
N VAL A 303 -5.95 -6.89 3.01
CA VAL A 303 -5.65 -6.13 4.24
C VAL A 303 -4.84 -4.88 3.91
N TRP A 304 -3.83 -5.00 3.04
CA TRP A 304 -3.01 -3.88 2.59
C TRP A 304 -3.70 -3.02 1.53
N ALA A 305 -4.48 -3.62 0.62
CA ALA A 305 -5.21 -2.87 -0.40
C ALA A 305 -6.16 -1.81 0.21
N ASN A 306 -6.74 -2.10 1.37
CA ASN A 306 -7.57 -1.16 2.12
C ASN A 306 -6.80 -0.04 2.83
N GLN A 307 -5.46 -0.08 2.83
CA GLN A 307 -4.61 0.89 3.53
C GLN A 307 -3.98 1.92 2.58
N VAL A 308 -4.04 1.69 1.26
CA VAL A 308 -3.39 2.54 0.27
C VAL A 308 -4.42 3.43 -0.43
N ASN A 309 -4.02 4.65 -0.77
CA ASN A 309 -4.91 5.59 -1.45
C ASN A 309 -4.93 5.37 -2.96
N ALA A 310 -3.83 4.87 -3.52
CA ALA A 310 -3.71 4.55 -4.93
C ALA A 310 -2.76 3.36 -5.14
N ARG A 311 -3.08 2.52 -6.13
CA ARG A 311 -2.27 1.37 -6.53
C ARG A 311 -1.99 1.39 -8.02
N ILE A 312 -0.72 1.31 -8.35
CA ILE A 312 -0.22 1.27 -9.72
C ILE A 312 0.47 -0.07 -9.96
N MET A 313 -0.04 -0.86 -10.89
CA MET A 313 0.53 -2.15 -11.27
C MET A 313 1.48 -2.00 -12.46
N PHE A 314 2.71 -2.50 -12.34
CA PHE A 314 3.74 -2.51 -13.36
C PHE A 314 3.86 -3.93 -13.93
N SER A 315 3.48 -4.07 -15.19
CA SER A 315 3.34 -5.36 -15.87
C SER A 315 4.26 -5.46 -17.08
N LYS A 316 4.78 -6.66 -17.34
CA LYS A 316 5.59 -6.93 -18.54
C LYS A 316 4.67 -7.28 -19.70
N THR A 317 4.87 -6.66 -20.86
CA THR A 317 4.01 -6.92 -22.02
C THR A 317 4.60 -7.93 -23.00
N GLY A 318 5.87 -8.33 -22.82
CA GLY A 318 6.63 -9.15 -23.78
C GLY A 318 7.01 -8.44 -25.08
N ARG A 319 6.42 -7.27 -25.38
CA ARG A 319 6.71 -6.46 -26.57
C ARG A 319 8.05 -5.74 -26.42
N ARG A 320 8.70 -5.46 -27.55
CA ARG A 320 10.00 -4.78 -27.64
C ARG A 320 9.94 -3.60 -28.61
N ARG A 321 10.66 -2.52 -28.30
CA ARG A 321 10.84 -1.34 -29.16
C ARG A 321 12.33 -1.08 -29.36
N HIS A 322 12.74 -0.75 -30.58
CA HIS A 322 14.12 -0.32 -30.83
C HIS A 322 14.36 1.08 -30.24
N LEU A 323 15.46 1.25 -29.51
CA LEU A 323 15.83 2.53 -28.92
C LEU A 323 16.68 3.37 -29.87
N GLU A 324 16.62 4.68 -29.72
CA GLU A 324 17.58 5.60 -30.37
C GLU A 324 18.89 5.69 -29.53
N GLU A 325 20.02 6.10 -30.14
CA GLU A 325 21.36 6.10 -29.52
C GLU A 325 21.46 6.80 -28.16
N HIS A 326 20.60 7.79 -27.90
CA HIS A 326 20.62 8.56 -26.66
C HIS A 326 19.76 7.95 -25.53
N GLU A 327 18.95 6.93 -25.81
CA GLU A 327 18.02 6.31 -24.84
C GLU A 327 18.60 5.06 -24.14
N TYR A 328 19.78 4.57 -24.58
CA TYR A 328 20.35 3.29 -24.11
C TYR A 328 20.88 3.33 -22.69
N PRO A 329 20.38 2.49 -21.75
CA PRO A 329 20.91 2.38 -20.38
C PRO A 329 22.42 2.10 -20.36
N PRO A 330 23.18 2.64 -19.39
CA PRO A 330 24.61 2.37 -19.32
C PRO A 330 24.82 0.87 -19.09
N LYS A 331 25.66 0.25 -19.93
CA LYS A 331 25.94 -1.20 -19.81
C LYS A 331 26.51 -1.49 -18.43
N ARG A 332 25.89 -2.43 -17.72
CA ARG A 332 26.38 -2.93 -16.42
C ARG A 332 27.74 -3.58 -16.67
N GLN A 333 28.82 -2.95 -16.22
CA GLN A 333 30.16 -3.57 -16.26
C GLN A 333 30.14 -4.75 -15.28
N ARG A 334 30.13 -5.96 -15.83
CA ARG A 334 30.37 -7.18 -15.07
C ARG A 334 31.86 -7.19 -14.76
N THR A 335 32.23 -7.09 -13.48
CA THR A 335 33.61 -7.27 -13.03
C THR A 335 33.93 -8.75 -13.17
N ASP A 336 34.44 -9.13 -14.34
CA ASP A 336 35.07 -10.43 -14.53
C ASP A 336 36.50 -10.32 -13.98
N ASP A 337 36.68 -10.76 -12.74
CA ASP A 337 38.00 -11.04 -12.18
C ASP A 337 38.55 -12.31 -12.84
N THR A 338 39.21 -12.16 -13.98
CA THR A 338 40.28 -13.06 -14.42
C THR A 338 41.07 -12.41 -15.54
N ALA A 339 42.13 -11.70 -15.17
CA ALA A 339 43.20 -11.36 -16.11
C ALA A 339 44.14 -12.57 -16.22
N LEU A 340 44.27 -13.15 -17.42
CA LEU A 340 45.53 -13.60 -18.00
C LEU A 340 45.34 -13.88 -19.51
N GLN A 341 45.94 -12.99 -20.31
CA GLN A 341 46.55 -13.16 -21.65
C GLN A 341 45.90 -14.13 -22.65
N ASP A 342 45.34 -13.58 -23.74
CA ASP A 342 45.89 -13.85 -25.06
C ASP A 342 45.53 -12.75 -26.08
N SER A 343 46.54 -12.30 -26.81
CA SER A 343 46.48 -11.22 -27.79
C SER A 343 46.55 -11.81 -29.19
N SER A 344 45.41 -11.92 -29.89
CA SER A 344 45.30 -11.90 -31.36
C SER A 344 43.94 -12.40 -31.88
N ARG A 345 42.84 -11.68 -31.60
CA ARG A 345 41.62 -11.78 -32.41
C ARG A 345 41.01 -10.40 -32.58
N VAL A 346 41.07 -9.89 -33.80
CA VAL A 346 40.23 -8.78 -34.26
C VAL A 346 38.78 -9.24 -34.04
N PRO A 347 37.96 -8.60 -33.20
CA PRO A 347 36.56 -8.94 -33.11
C PRO A 347 35.89 -8.32 -34.34
N SER A 348 35.65 -9.14 -35.36
CA SER A 348 34.64 -8.84 -36.38
C SER A 348 33.36 -8.44 -35.65
N SER A 349 32.92 -7.22 -35.89
CA SER A 349 31.70 -6.60 -35.40
C SER A 349 30.49 -7.55 -35.49
N ARG A 350 30.14 -8.19 -34.38
CA ARG A 350 28.75 -8.57 -34.11
C ARG A 350 28.02 -7.32 -33.59
N VAL A 351 27.88 -6.32 -34.47
CA VAL A 351 27.04 -5.15 -34.25
C VAL A 351 25.66 -5.55 -34.79
N GLY A 352 24.72 -5.86 -33.91
CA GLY A 352 23.33 -6.10 -34.34
C GLY A 352 22.45 -7.04 -33.53
N GLU A 353 22.87 -7.55 -32.36
CA GLU A 353 21.97 -8.37 -31.52
C GLU A 353 21.61 -7.64 -30.21
N ASP A 354 20.32 -7.29 -30.11
CA ASP A 354 19.55 -6.78 -28.96
C ASP A 354 19.70 -5.31 -28.52
N THR A 355 19.47 -4.37 -29.45
CA THR A 355 19.24 -2.93 -29.19
C THR A 355 17.76 -2.58 -28.99
N SER A 356 17.01 -3.42 -28.27
CA SER A 356 15.57 -3.21 -28.03
C SER A 356 15.22 -3.10 -26.54
N ALA A 357 14.42 -2.11 -26.18
CA ALA A 357 13.83 -1.96 -24.86
C ALA A 357 12.54 -2.77 -24.74
N LEU A 358 12.35 -3.39 -23.57
CA LEU A 358 11.10 -4.04 -23.21
C LEU A 358 10.02 -2.99 -22.95
N ILE A 359 8.91 -3.08 -23.68
CA ILE A 359 7.70 -2.32 -23.41
C ILE A 359 7.01 -2.96 -22.20
N ARG A 360 6.68 -2.12 -21.24
CA ARG A 360 5.94 -2.48 -20.03
C ARG A 360 4.63 -1.70 -20.01
N ARG A 361 3.68 -2.17 -19.21
CA ARG A 361 2.41 -1.48 -18.98
C ARG A 361 2.30 -1.07 -17.53
N LEU A 362 1.87 0.15 -17.31
CA LEU A 362 1.52 0.72 -16.03
C LEU A 362 -0.01 0.81 -16.00
N SER A 363 -0.63 0.19 -15.00
CA SER A 363 -2.08 0.18 -14.82
C SER A 363 -2.42 0.78 -13.46
N LEU A 364 -3.02 1.96 -13.44
CA LEU A 364 -3.59 2.54 -12.24
C LEU A 364 -4.89 1.78 -11.93
N LEU A 365 -4.84 0.88 -10.95
CA LEU A 365 -5.96 0.02 -10.59
C LEU A 365 -7.08 0.81 -9.91
N PHE A 366 -6.68 1.59 -8.91
CA PHE A 366 -7.57 2.49 -8.19
C PHE A 366 -6.78 3.67 -7.63
N SER A 367 -7.48 4.78 -7.41
CA SER A 367 -6.95 6.01 -6.82
C SER A 367 -8.10 6.79 -6.22
N SER A 368 -7.88 7.42 -5.07
CA SER A 368 -8.87 8.34 -4.48
C SER A 368 -8.96 9.68 -5.20
N ILE A 369 -8.05 9.98 -6.14
CA ILE A 369 -7.99 11.28 -6.83
C ILE A 369 -8.13 11.19 -8.35
N SER A 370 -8.04 9.99 -8.94
CA SER A 370 -8.07 9.80 -10.38
C SER A 370 -8.76 8.50 -10.78
N ALA A 371 -9.29 8.46 -12.01
CA ALA A 371 -9.94 7.28 -12.56
C ALA A 371 -8.90 6.20 -12.98
N PRO A 372 -9.28 4.91 -13.00
CA PRO A 372 -8.41 3.87 -13.53
C PRO A 372 -7.97 4.14 -14.97
N ALA A 373 -6.69 3.92 -15.25
CA ALA A 373 -6.08 4.19 -16.54
C ALA A 373 -4.83 3.33 -16.75
N SER A 374 -4.50 3.04 -18.00
CA SER A 374 -3.28 2.30 -18.34
C SER A 374 -2.43 3.02 -19.40
N LEU A 375 -1.11 2.94 -19.24
CA LEU A 375 -0.11 3.51 -20.12
C LEU A 375 0.99 2.50 -20.43
N ASP A 376 1.47 2.49 -21.66
CA ASP A 376 2.71 1.78 -22.00
C ASP A 376 3.92 2.66 -21.68
N TYR A 377 5.01 2.04 -21.19
CA TYR A 377 6.24 2.74 -20.87
C TYR A 377 7.48 1.90 -21.13
N ILE A 378 8.62 2.58 -21.19
CA ILE A 378 9.95 2.00 -21.25
C ILE A 378 10.83 2.58 -20.14
N ILE A 379 11.94 1.90 -19.87
CA ILE A 379 12.96 2.35 -18.93
C ILE A 379 14.22 2.64 -19.74
N THR A 380 14.69 3.87 -19.66
CA THR A 380 15.88 4.39 -20.38
C THR A 380 16.96 4.82 -19.38
N THR A 381 18.10 5.33 -19.89
CA THR A 381 19.07 6.12 -19.10
C THR A 381 18.40 7.21 -18.30
N ALA A 382 17.62 8.03 -19.00
CA ALA A 382 16.95 9.21 -18.46
C ALA A 382 15.86 8.88 -17.44
N GLY A 383 15.40 7.63 -17.38
CA GLY A 383 14.39 7.17 -16.44
C GLY A 383 13.20 6.50 -17.12
N LEU A 384 12.06 6.52 -16.43
CA LEU A 384 10.80 6.04 -16.96
C LEU A 384 10.26 7.05 -17.98
N SER A 385 9.86 6.56 -19.16
CA SER A 385 9.26 7.36 -20.22
C SER A 385 8.05 6.63 -20.80
N THR A 386 6.91 7.29 -20.85
CA THR A 386 5.68 6.73 -21.42
C THR A 386 5.70 6.78 -22.94
N LEU A 387 5.05 5.80 -23.56
CA LEU A 387 4.95 5.70 -25.01
C LEU A 387 3.65 6.32 -25.51
N PRO A 388 3.68 7.04 -26.65
CA PRO A 388 2.46 7.42 -27.34
C PRO A 388 1.72 6.17 -27.83
N GLY A 389 0.44 5.99 -27.46
CA GLY A 389 -0.36 4.81 -27.82
C GLY A 389 -1.73 4.78 -27.15
N ASP A 390 -2.42 3.63 -27.21
CA ASP A 390 -3.77 3.39 -26.69
C ASP A 390 -3.88 3.66 -25.17
N GLU A 391 -4.13 4.92 -24.82
CA GLU A 391 -4.52 5.34 -23.48
C GLU A 391 -5.90 4.76 -23.22
N ASN A 392 -5.94 3.63 -22.52
CA ASN A 392 -7.21 3.03 -22.10
C ASN A 392 -7.64 3.74 -20.82
N ILE A 393 -8.23 4.92 -20.99
CA ILE A 393 -8.87 5.68 -19.91
C ILE A 393 -10.27 5.10 -19.77
N ALA A 394 -10.55 4.44 -18.64
CA ALA A 394 -11.92 4.02 -18.36
C ALA A 394 -12.83 5.27 -18.39
N PRO A 395 -13.98 5.25 -19.09
CA PRO A 395 -14.82 6.43 -19.22
C PRO A 395 -15.21 6.94 -17.82
N THR A 396 -14.96 8.22 -17.57
CA THR A 396 -15.13 8.97 -16.31
C THR A 396 -16.60 9.11 -15.86
N SER A 397 -17.46 8.15 -16.22
CA SER A 397 -18.90 8.18 -16.00
C SER A 397 -19.32 8.10 -14.52
N CYS A 398 -18.39 7.89 -13.59
CA CYS A 398 -18.68 7.89 -12.14
C CYS A 398 -18.37 9.21 -11.41
N LEU A 399 -17.71 10.20 -12.04
CA LEU A 399 -17.36 11.47 -11.37
C LEU A 399 -17.94 12.74 -12.03
N GLN A 400 -18.72 12.60 -13.10
CA GLN A 400 -19.44 13.70 -13.74
C GLN A 400 -20.93 13.39 -13.90
N ARG A 401 -21.64 13.27 -12.79
CA ARG A 401 -23.07 13.60 -12.78
C ARG A 401 -23.29 14.78 -11.85
N ALA A 402 -23.10 15.98 -12.38
CA ALA A 402 -23.76 17.15 -11.81
C ALA A 402 -25.27 16.80 -11.71
N PRO A 403 -25.95 17.10 -10.59
CA PRO A 403 -27.37 16.84 -10.48
C PRO A 403 -28.07 17.66 -11.56
N GLN A 404 -28.51 16.98 -12.62
CA GLN A 404 -29.43 17.57 -13.56
C GLN A 404 -30.70 17.90 -12.79
N ALA A 405 -31.11 19.16 -12.86
CA ALA A 405 -32.35 19.62 -12.26
C ALA A 405 -33.49 18.67 -12.69
N PRO A 406 -34.33 18.19 -11.75
CA PRO A 406 -35.36 17.24 -12.09
C PRO A 406 -36.35 17.88 -13.07
N ILE A 407 -36.60 17.16 -14.16
CA ILE A 407 -37.64 17.43 -15.13
C ILE A 407 -38.96 17.56 -14.38
N SER A 408 -39.62 18.70 -14.57
CA SER A 408 -40.92 19.03 -14.01
C SER A 408 -41.99 18.02 -14.44
N HIS A 409 -42.38 17.13 -13.54
CA HIS A 409 -43.66 16.43 -13.62
C HIS A 409 -44.59 16.86 -12.48
N ARG A 410 -45.85 17.01 -12.88
CA ARG A 410 -46.95 17.69 -12.20
C ARG A 410 -47.26 17.16 -10.79
N GLN A 411 -47.70 18.12 -9.98
CA GLN A 411 -48.34 18.03 -8.67
C GLN A 411 -49.33 16.87 -8.51
N SER A 412 -49.18 16.08 -7.44
CA SER A 412 -50.27 15.72 -6.52
C SER A 412 -49.77 15.12 -5.19
N SER A 413 -50.21 15.74 -4.10
CA SER A 413 -50.43 15.24 -2.72
C SER A 413 -49.29 14.70 -1.83
N GLN A 414 -48.97 15.52 -0.80
CA GLN A 414 -48.48 15.28 0.59
C GLN A 414 -47.28 14.34 0.88
N PRO A 415 -46.26 14.80 1.65
CA PRO A 415 -45.14 13.97 2.06
C PRO A 415 -45.40 13.27 3.42
N THR A 416 -45.29 11.94 3.44
CA THR A 416 -45.04 11.16 4.66
C THR A 416 -43.55 10.87 4.78
N ASN A 417 -42.97 11.20 5.95
CA ASN A 417 -41.58 10.98 6.34
C ASN A 417 -41.09 9.53 6.07
N PRO A 418 -39.95 9.32 5.38
CA PRO A 418 -39.28 8.03 5.31
C PRO A 418 -37.96 8.11 6.09
N PHE A 419 -38.02 8.08 7.41
CA PHE A 419 -36.86 7.76 8.26
C PHE A 419 -37.24 6.59 9.17
N PRO A 420 -36.57 5.42 9.06
CA PRO A 420 -36.77 4.34 10.01
C PRO A 420 -36.17 4.75 11.36
N GLN A 421 -36.99 4.65 12.43
CA GLN A 421 -36.54 4.85 13.81
C GLN A 421 -35.67 3.66 14.26
N PRO A 422 -34.71 3.88 15.18
CA PRO A 422 -33.86 2.80 15.71
C PRO A 422 -34.69 1.79 16.51
N LEU A 423 -34.35 0.50 16.37
CA LEU A 423 -34.93 -0.61 17.13
C LEU A 423 -34.53 -0.52 18.61
N ASP A 424 -35.49 -0.19 19.48
CA ASP A 424 -35.38 -0.34 20.92
C ASP A 424 -35.57 -1.84 21.29
N ILE A 425 -34.50 -2.48 21.73
CA ILE A 425 -34.54 -3.78 22.40
C ILE A 425 -34.51 -3.50 23.91
N ASP A 426 -35.68 -3.40 24.54
CA ASP A 426 -35.91 -4.06 25.84
C ASP A 426 -37.39 -4.07 26.26
N SER A 427 -37.75 -5.15 26.96
CA SER A 427 -38.97 -5.37 27.77
C SER A 427 -40.33 -5.49 27.07
N THR A 428 -40.89 -6.71 27.07
CA THR A 428 -42.01 -7.08 27.96
C THR A 428 -42.30 -8.57 27.87
N ILE A 429 -42.22 -9.23 29.03
CA ILE A 429 -42.79 -10.53 29.34
C ILE A 429 -44.29 -10.32 29.54
N GLU A 430 -45.15 -10.98 28.77
CA GLU A 430 -46.52 -11.27 29.21
C GLU A 430 -46.96 -12.67 28.75
N ASP A 431 -47.44 -13.42 29.73
CA ASP A 431 -48.03 -14.75 29.66
C ASP A 431 -49.28 -14.78 28.77
N THR A 432 -49.46 -15.85 27.99
CA THR A 432 -50.81 -16.32 27.68
C THR A 432 -50.85 -17.84 27.56
N GLN A 433 -51.64 -18.45 28.44
CA GLN A 433 -51.97 -19.86 28.48
C GLN A 433 -52.87 -20.25 27.29
N GLY A 434 -52.59 -21.39 26.66
CA GLY A 434 -53.47 -22.10 25.73
C GLY A 434 -52.87 -23.43 25.32
N THR A 435 -53.52 -24.54 25.68
CA THR A 435 -53.08 -25.94 25.53
C THR A 435 -53.66 -26.57 24.21
N PRO A 436 -53.50 -27.87 23.90
CA PRO A 436 -52.55 -28.33 22.86
C PRO A 436 -53.18 -29.29 21.81
N GLU A 437 -52.82 -29.22 20.52
CA GLU A 437 -53.06 -30.37 19.62
C GLU A 437 -51.92 -30.58 18.61
N ASP A 438 -51.63 -31.86 18.43
CA ASP A 438 -50.46 -32.50 17.83
C ASP A 438 -50.27 -32.25 16.33
N VAL A 439 -49.03 -31.93 15.92
CA VAL A 439 -48.40 -32.56 14.75
C VAL A 439 -46.93 -32.83 15.04
N THR A 440 -46.61 -34.11 15.21
CA THR A 440 -45.27 -34.68 15.23
C THR A 440 -44.57 -34.52 13.88
N ALA A 441 -43.32 -34.05 13.86
CA ALA A 441 -42.15 -34.79 13.33
C ALA A 441 -40.97 -33.88 12.92
N ALA A 442 -39.77 -34.41 13.19
CA ALA A 442 -38.45 -34.05 12.67
C ALA A 442 -37.72 -32.84 13.31
N VAL A 443 -37.01 -33.15 14.40
CA VAL A 443 -35.79 -32.46 14.82
C VAL A 443 -34.75 -32.66 13.70
N ALA A 444 -34.41 -31.59 12.99
CA ALA A 444 -33.16 -31.52 12.24
C ALA A 444 -32.11 -30.94 13.20
N GLU A 445 -31.13 -31.76 13.57
CA GLU A 445 -29.94 -31.31 14.26
C GLU A 445 -29.23 -30.27 13.38
N ASN A 446 -29.10 -29.04 13.87
CA ASN A 446 -28.17 -28.08 13.29
C ASN A 446 -26.76 -28.63 13.48
N GLY A 447 -26.11 -29.02 12.37
CA GLY A 447 -24.67 -29.29 12.33
C GLY A 447 -23.88 -28.04 12.69
N PRO A 448 -22.59 -28.19 13.05
CA PRO A 448 -21.79 -27.07 13.53
C PRO A 448 -21.62 -26.01 12.43
N ASP A 449 -21.76 -24.73 12.80
CA ASP A 449 -21.29 -23.60 11.98
C ASP A 449 -19.82 -23.82 11.66
N VAL A 450 -19.53 -24.13 10.40
CA VAL A 450 -18.15 -24.32 9.91
C VAL A 450 -17.64 -22.95 9.48
N ASP A 451 -16.59 -22.48 10.13
CA ASP A 451 -15.92 -21.22 9.80
C ASP A 451 -15.47 -21.25 8.32
N GLU A 452 -16.03 -20.38 7.47
CA GLU A 452 -15.77 -20.37 6.03
C GLU A 452 -14.29 -20.13 5.70
N GLU A 453 -13.56 -19.44 6.58
CA GLU A 453 -12.11 -19.29 6.49
C GLU A 453 -11.37 -20.63 6.63
N GLU A 454 -11.81 -21.50 7.54
CA GLU A 454 -11.16 -22.79 7.81
C GLU A 454 -11.41 -23.79 6.67
N LEU A 455 -12.56 -23.69 6.00
CA LEU A 455 -12.88 -24.47 4.81
C LEU A 455 -12.00 -24.10 3.61
N TYR A 456 -11.65 -22.82 3.46
CA TYR A 456 -10.77 -22.34 2.40
C TYR A 456 -9.33 -22.85 2.57
N TRP A 457 -8.81 -22.86 3.80
CA TRP A 457 -7.45 -23.31 4.09
C TRP A 457 -7.29 -24.83 4.13
N SER A 458 -8.34 -25.58 4.51
CA SER A 458 -8.31 -27.05 4.56
C SER A 458 -8.34 -27.73 3.18
N GLN A 459 -8.78 -27.00 2.14
CA GLN A 459 -8.78 -27.47 0.73
C GLN A 459 -7.44 -27.24 0.01
N MET A 460 -6.41 -26.75 0.69
CA MET A 460 -5.05 -26.68 0.15
C MET A 460 -4.34 -28.01 0.44
N ASP A 461 -4.40 -28.96 -0.50
CA ASP A 461 -3.57 -30.15 -0.44
C ASP A 461 -2.09 -29.75 -0.34
N PRO A 462 -1.28 -30.42 0.50
CA PRO A 462 0.17 -30.23 0.51
C PRO A 462 0.73 -30.64 -0.86
N PRO A 463 1.80 -30.00 -1.37
CA PRO A 463 2.39 -30.41 -2.63
C PRO A 463 2.97 -31.82 -2.51
N GLU A 464 2.27 -32.81 -3.08
CA GLU A 464 2.82 -34.14 -3.34
C GLU A 464 3.88 -34.07 -4.44
N VAL A 465 5.11 -34.37 -4.04
CA VAL A 465 6.16 -35.09 -4.77
C VAL A 465 6.52 -34.60 -6.19
N LEU A 466 7.56 -33.76 -6.27
CA LEU A 466 8.37 -33.60 -7.49
C LEU A 466 9.83 -33.27 -7.14
N TYR A 467 10.48 -34.15 -6.38
CA TYR A 467 11.93 -34.32 -6.43
C TYR A 467 12.21 -35.82 -6.54
N GLY A 468 12.68 -36.25 -7.71
CA GLY A 468 13.19 -37.58 -7.93
C GLY A 468 14.45 -37.82 -7.08
N ASP A 469 14.63 -39.08 -6.70
CA ASP A 469 15.66 -39.63 -5.83
C ASP A 469 17.04 -38.94 -5.97
N VAL A 470 17.47 -38.27 -4.91
CA VAL A 470 18.87 -37.92 -4.68
C VAL A 470 19.42 -38.93 -3.69
N ASP A 471 20.31 -39.80 -4.17
CA ASP A 471 21.05 -40.78 -3.39
C ASP A 471 21.92 -40.07 -2.33
N LEU A 472 21.58 -40.22 -1.06
CA LEU A 472 22.22 -39.56 0.08
C LEU A 472 23.42 -40.33 0.65
N THR A 473 24.03 -41.26 -0.10
CA THR A 473 25.15 -42.07 0.40
C THR A 473 26.56 -41.50 0.12
N GLN A 474 26.71 -40.23 -0.29
CA GLN A 474 28.03 -39.66 -0.64
C GLN A 474 28.52 -38.46 0.18
N PHE A 475 28.01 -38.22 1.39
CA PHE A 475 28.57 -37.17 2.27
C PHE A 475 28.88 -37.66 3.68
N GLU A 476 29.82 -38.60 3.79
CA GLU A 476 30.65 -38.69 4.99
C GLU A 476 32.13 -38.85 4.61
N THR A 477 32.97 -38.14 5.37
CA THR A 477 34.44 -38.07 5.34
C THR A 477 35.06 -37.04 4.39
N ASN A 478 35.47 -35.91 4.97
CA ASN A 478 36.75 -35.30 4.61
C ASN A 478 37.39 -34.62 5.83
N GLN A 479 38.50 -35.21 6.27
CA GLN A 479 39.50 -34.67 7.17
C GLN A 479 40.26 -33.50 6.52
N PRO A 480 40.93 -32.62 7.30
CA PRO A 480 41.67 -31.50 6.76
C PRO A 480 43.06 -31.93 6.26
N VAL A 481 43.49 -31.41 5.11
CA VAL A 481 44.84 -31.57 4.56
C VAL A 481 45.42 -30.18 4.26
N PRO A 482 46.73 -29.93 4.50
CA PRO A 482 47.26 -28.59 4.75
C PRO A 482 47.72 -27.85 3.49
N ILE A 483 47.89 -26.55 3.69
CA ILE A 483 48.42 -25.54 2.76
C ILE A 483 49.85 -25.88 2.33
N PRO A 484 50.17 -25.73 1.03
CA PRO A 484 51.46 -25.25 0.54
C PRO A 484 51.43 -23.76 0.19
#